data_AF-A0A7Y5H523-F1
#
_entry.id   AF-A0A7Y5H523-F1
#
_cell.length_a   1.000
_cell.length_b   1.000
_cell.length_c   1.000
_cell.angle_alpha   90.00
_cell.angle_beta   90.00
_cell.angle_gamma   90.00
#
_symmetry.space_group_name_H-M   'P 1'
#
loop_
_entity.id
_entity.type
_entity.pdbx_description
1 polymer ?
#
loop_
_entity_poly.entity_id
_entity_poly.type
_entity_poly.pdbx_seq_one_letter_code
_entity_poly.pdbx_strand_id
1 'polypeptide(L)'
;MRKIILIVCLLLLRTTVFAGDGYQFLRVGVTARATGLGDVFVAQPGDATTFMYNPAGLATLQGRTFAASYKESLPLSLQAGVNYKLRNAPVTVNLTFTDIQTTVSV
;
A
#
# COMPACT_ATOMS: atom_id res chain seq x y z
N MET A 1 47.30 26.51 -22.41
CA MET A 1 47.63 25.30 -21.63
C MET A 1 46.85 25.23 -20.31
N ARG A 2 47.16 26.05 -19.28
CA ARG A 2 46.54 25.93 -17.93
C ARG A 2 45.01 26.10 -17.89
N LYS A 3 44.45 27.00 -18.71
CA LYS A 3 42.99 27.25 -18.79
C LYS A 3 42.21 26.10 -19.44
N ILE A 4 42.83 25.40 -20.39
CA ILE A 4 42.22 24.25 -21.09
C ILE A 4 42.10 23.07 -20.11
N ILE A 5 43.13 22.83 -19.30
CA ILE A 5 43.13 21.79 -18.26
C ILE A 5 41.99 22.02 -17.25
N LEU A 6 41.76 23.27 -16.84
CA LEU A 6 40.69 23.61 -15.91
C LEU A 6 39.28 23.38 -16.51
N ILE A 7 39.08 23.71 -17.79
CA ILE A 7 37.80 23.50 -18.47
C ILE A 7 37.51 22.01 -18.65
N VAL A 8 38.52 21.21 -19.02
CA VAL A 8 38.39 19.76 -19.12
C VAL A 8 38.09 19.12 -17.76
N CYS A 9 38.76 19.59 -16.70
CA CYS A 9 38.49 19.14 -15.34
C CYS A 9 37.04 19.42 -14.94
N LEU A 10 36.55 20.65 -15.18
CA LEU A 10 35.16 21.03 -14.87
C LEU A 10 34.12 20.20 -15.63
N LEU A 11 34.40 19.86 -16.89
CA LEU A 11 33.51 19.04 -17.73
C LEU A 11 33.43 17.57 -17.28
N LEU A 12 34.42 17.09 -16.52
CA LEU A 12 34.45 15.73 -15.97
C LEU A 12 33.69 15.60 -14.63
N LEU A 13 33.32 16.70 -13.95
CA LEU A 13 32.60 16.69 -12.68
C LEU A 13 31.07 16.48 -12.81
N ARG A 14 30.59 15.60 -13.71
CA ARG A 14 29.15 15.33 -13.81
C ARG A 14 28.65 14.55 -12.59
N THR A 15 27.75 15.15 -11.81
CA THR A 15 26.99 14.46 -10.75
C THR A 15 25.64 14.00 -11.31
N THR A 16 25.44 12.69 -11.43
CA THR A 16 24.11 12.12 -11.67
C THR A 16 23.39 11.97 -10.35
N VAL A 17 22.40 12.81 -10.08
CA VAL A 17 21.47 12.63 -8.94
C VAL A 17 20.27 11.84 -9.44
N PHE A 18 20.04 10.68 -8.82
CA PHE A 18 18.83 9.90 -9.03
C PHE A 18 17.77 10.37 -8.04
N ALA A 19 16.60 10.80 -8.53
CA ALA A 19 15.45 11.03 -7.67
C ALA A 19 14.88 9.65 -7.29
N GLY A 20 14.93 9.30 -6.00
CA GLY A 20 14.35 8.05 -5.50
C GLY A 20 12.82 8.01 -5.64
N ASP A 21 12.24 6.83 -5.42
CA ASP A 21 10.79 6.65 -5.46
C ASP A 21 10.10 7.49 -4.37
N GLY A 22 9.25 8.43 -4.78
CA GLY A 22 8.36 9.15 -3.87
C GLY A 22 7.19 8.28 -3.41
N TYR A 23 6.62 8.59 -2.25
CA TYR A 23 5.36 7.99 -1.77
C TYR A 23 5.37 6.45 -1.69
N GLN A 24 6.49 5.84 -1.30
CA GLN A 24 6.63 4.38 -1.18
C GLN A 24 5.56 3.73 -0.30
N PHE A 25 5.00 4.47 0.66
CA PHE A 25 3.89 4.01 1.51
C PHE A 25 2.61 3.66 0.74
N LEU A 26 2.40 4.18 -0.49
CA LEU A 26 1.25 3.83 -1.32
C LEU A 26 1.35 2.42 -1.91
N ARG A 27 2.57 1.87 -1.98
CA ARG A 27 2.82 0.49 -2.45
C ARG A 27 2.55 -0.54 -1.37
N VAL A 28 2.43 -0.10 -0.11
CA VAL A 28 2.24 -0.97 1.03
C VAL A 28 0.74 -1.25 1.19
N GLY A 29 0.37 -2.53 1.22
CA GLY A 29 -0.98 -2.97 1.56
C GLY A 29 -1.50 -2.33 2.84
N VAL A 30 -2.65 -1.66 2.75
CA VAL A 30 -3.22 -0.86 3.86
C VAL A 30 -4.22 -1.67 4.70
N THR A 31 -4.68 -2.81 4.19
CA THR A 31 -5.67 -3.65 4.86
C THR A 31 -5.19 -5.07 5.05
N ALA A 32 -5.56 -5.69 6.18
CA ALA A 32 -5.23 -7.09 6.45
C ALA A 32 -5.74 -8.01 5.34
N ARG A 33 -7.01 -7.86 4.94
CA ARG A 33 -7.64 -8.68 3.90
C ARG A 33 -6.91 -8.60 2.56
N ALA A 34 -6.59 -7.41 2.07
CA ALA A 34 -5.90 -7.27 0.79
C ALA A 34 -4.46 -7.77 0.86
N THR A 35 -3.77 -7.49 1.97
CA THR A 35 -2.39 -7.95 2.18
C THR A 35 -2.33 -9.48 2.19
N GLY A 36 -3.33 -10.16 2.77
CA GLY A 36 -3.42 -11.62 2.80
C GLY A 36 -3.67 -12.26 1.43
N LEU A 37 -4.14 -11.46 0.47
CA LEU A 37 -4.29 -11.84 -0.94
C LEU A 37 -3.10 -11.42 -1.81
N GLY A 38 -1.98 -11.01 -1.19
CA GLY A 38 -0.80 -10.53 -1.90
C GLY A 38 -1.01 -9.15 -2.55
N ASP A 39 -1.85 -8.30 -1.94
CA ASP A 39 -2.23 -6.97 -2.42
C ASP A 39 -2.96 -6.94 -3.80
N VAL A 40 -3.44 -8.09 -4.27
CA VAL A 40 -4.22 -8.21 -5.52
C VAL A 40 -5.73 -8.02 -5.23
N PHE A 41 -6.14 -6.80 -4.91
CA PHE A 41 -7.50 -6.50 -4.41
C PHE A 41 -8.38 -5.66 -5.37
N VAL A 42 -7.94 -5.38 -6.60
CA VAL A 42 -8.59 -4.42 -7.51
C VAL A 42 -10.02 -4.82 -7.94
N ALA A 43 -10.26 -6.11 -8.17
CA ALA A 43 -11.53 -6.61 -8.66
C ALA A 43 -12.48 -7.08 -7.54
N GLN A 44 -12.02 -7.09 -6.29
CA GLN A 44 -12.79 -7.67 -5.19
C GLN A 44 -13.86 -6.69 -4.70
N PRO A 45 -15.16 -7.00 -4.86
CA PRO A 45 -16.21 -6.23 -4.23
C PRO A 45 -16.19 -6.51 -2.72
N GLY A 46 -16.21 -5.45 -1.91
CA GLY A 46 -15.99 -5.58 -0.48
C GLY A 46 -16.75 -4.57 0.36
N ASP A 47 -16.02 -3.90 1.25
CA ASP A 47 -16.49 -2.89 2.20
C ASP A 47 -15.86 -1.53 1.85
N ALA A 48 -15.95 -0.56 2.77
CA ALA A 48 -15.38 0.77 2.63
C ALA A 48 -13.90 0.78 2.19
N THR A 49 -13.12 -0.27 2.49
CA THR A 49 -11.70 -0.31 2.15
C THR A 49 -11.40 -0.49 0.68
N THR A 50 -12.39 -0.88 -0.12
CA THR A 50 -12.28 -1.04 -1.59
C THR A 50 -11.82 0.25 -2.28
N PHE A 51 -12.18 1.42 -1.73
CA PHE A 51 -11.74 2.73 -2.21
C PHE A 51 -10.21 2.85 -2.35
N MET A 52 -9.44 2.21 -1.47
CA MET A 52 -7.98 2.31 -1.46
C MET A 52 -7.31 1.56 -2.62
N TYR A 53 -8.01 0.63 -3.25
CA TYR A 53 -7.51 -0.20 -4.34
C TYR A 53 -8.22 0.10 -5.67
N ASN A 54 -9.54 0.27 -5.63
CA ASN A 54 -10.37 0.59 -6.78
C ASN A 54 -11.58 1.46 -6.38
N PRO A 55 -11.52 2.78 -6.59
CA PRO A 55 -12.62 3.70 -6.28
C PRO A 55 -13.94 3.36 -6.97
N ALA A 56 -13.92 2.75 -8.17
CA ALA A 56 -15.13 2.35 -8.88
C ALA A 56 -15.90 1.24 -8.14
N GLY A 57 -15.21 0.42 -7.33
CA GLY A 57 -15.83 -0.59 -6.48
C GLY A 57 -16.74 -0.03 -5.39
N LEU A 58 -16.64 1.27 -5.06
CA LEU A 58 -17.59 1.90 -4.13
C LEU A 58 -19.03 1.88 -4.69
N ALA A 59 -19.20 1.90 -6.01
CA ALA A 59 -20.51 1.86 -6.64
C ALA A 59 -21.22 0.50 -6.43
N THR A 60 -20.48 -0.56 -6.08
CA THR A 60 -21.06 -1.88 -5.81
C THR A 60 -21.50 -2.05 -4.36
N LEU A 61 -21.19 -1.09 -3.48
CA LEU A 61 -21.54 -1.16 -2.05
C LEU A 61 -23.03 -0.93 -1.83
N GLN A 62 -23.67 -1.82 -1.08
CA GLN A 62 -25.07 -1.70 -0.71
C GLN A 62 -25.21 -1.12 0.70
N GLY A 63 -25.62 0.15 0.76
CA GLY A 63 -25.87 0.87 2.01
C GLY A 63 -24.61 1.36 2.72
N ARG A 64 -24.72 1.55 4.04
CA ARG A 64 -23.63 2.13 4.85
C ARG A 64 -22.70 1.03 5.34
N THR A 65 -21.42 1.15 5.00
CA THR A 65 -20.36 0.25 5.45
C THR A 65 -19.32 1.05 6.23
N PHE A 66 -18.76 0.44 7.26
CA PHE A 66 -17.66 0.98 8.04
C PHE A 66 -16.60 -0.10 8.18
N ALA A 67 -15.33 0.27 7.98
CA ALA A 67 -14.21 -0.62 8.16
C ALA A 67 -13.02 0.14 8.75
N ALA A 68 -12.32 -0.52 9.67
CA ALA A 68 -11.09 -0.03 10.27
C ALA A 68 -10.01 -1.11 10.10
N SER A 69 -8.80 -0.69 9.73
CA SER A 69 -7.65 -1.56 9.58
C SER A 69 -6.47 -0.97 10.34
N TYR A 70 -5.75 -1.84 11.04
CA TYR A 70 -4.55 -1.50 11.76
C TYR A 70 -3.43 -2.42 11.30
N LYS A 71 -2.34 -1.81 10.86
CA LYS A 71 -1.10 -2.48 10.47
C LYS A 71 -0.02 -2.01 11.41
N GLU A 72 0.55 -2.94 12.16
CA GLU A 72 1.71 -2.68 13.01
C GLU A 72 3.01 -2.94 12.25
N SER A 73 4.15 -2.58 12.86
CA SER A 73 5.47 -2.91 12.32
C SER A 73 5.83 -4.40 12.45
N LEU A 74 5.02 -5.16 13.18
CA LEU A 74 5.13 -6.61 13.30
C LEU A 74 4.48 -7.28 12.08
N PRO A 75 4.76 -8.58 11.84
CA PRO A 75 4.20 -9.35 10.74
C PRO A 75 2.70 -9.65 10.89
N LEU A 76 1.92 -8.80 11.58
CA LEU A 76 0.51 -8.98 11.85
C LEU A 76 -0.28 -7.73 11.45
N SER A 77 -1.42 -7.96 10.82
CA SER A 77 -2.39 -6.95 10.45
C SER A 77 -3.80 -7.39 10.86
N LEU A 78 -4.55 -6.44 11.42
CA LEU A 78 -5.92 -6.65 11.90
C LEU A 78 -6.87 -5.70 11.18
N GLN A 79 -8.02 -6.21 10.77
CA GLN A 79 -9.09 -5.42 10.20
C GLN A 79 -10.44 -5.88 10.74
N ALA A 80 -11.32 -4.92 11.01
CA ALA A 80 -12.71 -5.17 11.36
C ALA A 80 -13.66 -4.25 10.58
N GLY A 81 -14.86 -4.72 10.26
CA GLY A 81 -15.86 -3.94 9.54
C GLY A 81 -17.30 -4.41 9.74
N VAL A 82 -18.24 -3.50 9.49
CA VAL A 82 -19.69 -3.71 9.63
C VAL A 82 -20.44 -3.14 8.42
N ASN A 83 -21.53 -3.80 8.03
CA ASN A 83 -22.35 -3.43 6.87
C ASN A 83 -23.83 -3.32 7.27
N TYR A 84 -24.41 -2.13 7.15
CA TYR A 84 -25.72 -1.78 7.74
C TYR A 84 -26.95 -2.20 6.91
N LYS A 85 -26.80 -2.51 5.61
CA LYS A 85 -27.94 -2.87 4.72
C LYS A 85 -28.04 -4.34 4.36
N LEU A 86 -27.08 -5.18 4.73
CA LEU A 86 -27.21 -6.61 4.54
C LEU A 86 -28.16 -7.13 5.63
N ARG A 87 -29.28 -7.74 5.22
CA ARG A 87 -30.34 -8.27 6.10
C ARG A 87 -29.83 -9.31 7.13
N ASN A 88 -28.59 -9.77 6.98
CA ASN A 88 -27.83 -10.69 7.84
C ASN A 88 -26.50 -10.08 8.36
N ALA A 89 -26.37 -8.74 8.40
CA ALA A 89 -25.20 -7.92 8.73
C ALA A 89 -24.01 -8.67 9.38
N PRO A 90 -23.11 -9.24 8.56
CA PRO A 90 -21.98 -10.00 9.05
C PRO A 90 -20.90 -9.02 9.50
N VAL A 91 -20.63 -9.00 10.80
CA VAL A 91 -19.37 -8.44 11.30
C VAL A 91 -18.24 -9.17 10.58
N THR A 92 -17.37 -8.42 9.91
CA THR A 92 -16.21 -8.97 9.21
C THR A 92 -14.98 -8.71 10.05
N VAL A 93 -14.22 -9.75 10.36
CA VAL A 93 -12.93 -9.66 11.05
C VAL A 93 -11.90 -10.39 10.20
N ASN A 94 -10.85 -9.69 9.79
CA ASN A 94 -9.75 -10.24 9.03
C ASN A 94 -8.46 -10.11 9.83
N LEU A 95 -7.73 -11.22 9.92
CA LEU A 95 -6.40 -11.31 10.52
C LEU A 95 -5.46 -11.81 9.44
N THR A 96 -4.32 -11.16 9.28
CA THR A 96 -3.36 -11.56 8.26
C THR A 96 -1.95 -11.39 8.77
N PHE A 97 -1.15 -12.43 8.56
CA PHE A 97 0.27 -12.40 8.81
C PHE A 97 1.03 -12.14 7.51
N THR A 98 2.00 -11.23 7.55
CA THR A 98 2.78 -10.81 6.38
C THR A 98 4.25 -10.80 6.77
N ASP A 99 5.17 -11.16 5.88
CA ASP A 99 6.61 -11.14 6.17
C ASP A 99 7.02 -11.97 7.40
N ILE A 100 6.51 -13.21 7.49
CA ILE A 100 6.86 -14.18 8.56
C ILE A 100 8.32 -14.64 8.45
N GLN A 101 8.95 -14.44 7.29
CA GLN A 101 10.37 -14.74 7.07
C GLN A 101 11.18 -13.49 7.41
N THR A 102 12.07 -13.64 8.38
CA THR A 102 13.08 -12.69 8.87
C THR A 102 13.45 -11.62 7.85
N THR A 103 13.43 -10.36 8.28
CA THR A 103 14.08 -9.20 7.65
C THR A 103 15.46 -9.59 7.09
N VAL A 104 15.52 -10.03 5.84
CA VAL A 104 16.76 -10.03 5.08
C VAL A 104 16.80 -8.69 4.39
N SER A 105 17.40 -7.75 5.09
CA SER A 105 17.81 -6.46 4.57
C SER A 105 18.63 -6.71 3.30
N VAL A 106 18.08 -6.34 2.15
CA VAL A 106 18.84 -6.11 0.91
C VAL A 106 19.16 -4.63 0.84
#